data_AF-A0A952QGP1-F1
#
_entry.id   AF-A0A952QGP1-F1
#
_cell.length_a   1.000
_cell.length_b   1.000
_cell.length_c   1.000
_cell.angle_alpha   90.00
_cell.angle_beta   90.00
_cell.angle_gamma   90.00
#
_symmetry.space_group_name_H-M   'P 1'
#
loop_
_entity.id
_entity.type
_entity.pdbx_description
1 polymer ?
#
loop_
_entity_poly.entity_id
_entity_poly.type
_entity_poly.pdbx_seq_one_letter_code
_entity_poly.pdbx_strand_id
1 'polypeptide(L)'
;MKRHDSDSAPCKNMEAILQQVADGSATGIKKFYAIAHASQCHRCGNFLNRLKVTLEVLRESKRRQDAAPEDAMARLRNKISQLESNS
;
A
#
# COMPACT_ATOMS: atom_id res chain seq x y z
N MET A 1 -6.46 -4.02 30.17
CA MET A 1 -5.87 -4.15 28.81
C MET A 1 -5.13 -2.85 28.49
N LYS A 2 -3.80 -2.88 28.35
CA LYS A 2 -3.03 -1.70 27.89
C LYS A 2 -3.33 -1.51 26.41
N ARG A 3 -3.85 -0.33 26.03
CA ARG A 3 -4.04 0.04 24.62
C ARG A 3 -2.63 0.07 24.01
N HIS A 4 -2.36 -0.83 23.07
CA HIS A 4 -1.18 -0.71 22.23
C HIS A 4 -1.44 0.50 21.34
N ASP A 5 -0.73 1.61 21.60
CA ASP A 5 -0.75 2.79 20.75
C ASP A 5 -0.36 2.36 19.33
N SER A 6 -1.38 2.23 18.48
CA SER A 6 -1.22 1.85 17.08
C SER A 6 -0.43 2.89 16.29
N ASP A 7 -0.24 4.08 16.85
CA ASP A 7 0.46 5.22 16.24
C ASP A 7 1.90 5.39 16.71
N SER A 8 2.46 4.42 17.42
CA SER A 8 3.86 4.49 17.83
C SER A 8 4.81 4.38 16.63
N ALA A 9 5.77 5.31 16.56
CA ALA A 9 6.89 5.27 15.61
C ALA A 9 7.63 3.91 15.65
N PRO A 10 8.26 3.50 14.52
CA PRO A 10 9.05 2.27 14.50
C PRO A 10 10.25 2.38 15.44
N CYS A 11 10.91 1.25 15.71
CA CYS A 11 12.16 1.25 16.48
C CYS A 11 13.21 2.18 15.84
N LYS A 12 14.11 2.72 16.68
CA LYS A 12 15.23 3.55 16.22
C LYS A 12 15.99 2.83 15.09
N ASN A 13 16.30 3.56 14.02
CA ASN A 13 16.98 3.08 12.81
C ASN A 13 16.20 2.07 11.94
N MET A 14 14.96 1.70 12.29
CA MET A 14 14.16 0.78 11.48
C MET A 14 13.39 1.49 10.37
N GLU A 15 13.06 2.78 10.53
CA GLU A 15 12.17 3.49 9.61
C GLU A 15 12.62 3.41 8.14
N ALA A 16 13.85 3.84 7.85
CA ALA A 16 14.40 3.82 6.49
C ALA A 16 14.46 2.39 5.91
N ILE A 17 14.76 1.40 6.75
CA ILE A 17 14.83 0.00 6.31
C ILE A 17 13.42 -0.52 6.00
N LEU A 18 12.43 -0.22 6.83
CA LEU A 18 11.03 -0.60 6.62
C LEU A 18 10.44 0.11 5.39
N GLN A 19 10.85 1.35 5.11
CA GLN A 19 10.51 2.05 3.87
C GLN A 19 11.05 1.32 2.63
N GLN A 20 12.33 0.95 2.65
CA GLN A 20 12.95 0.15 1.57
C GLN A 20 12.28 -1.22 1.39
N VAL A 21 11.79 -1.84 2.48
CA VAL A 21 11.04 -3.09 2.39
C VAL A 21 9.66 -2.88 1.79
N ALA A 22 8.99 -1.77 2.11
CA ALA A 22 7.64 -1.47 1.63
C ALA A 22 7.63 -1.07 0.14
N ASP A 23 8.60 -0.28 -0.30
CA ASP A 23 8.70 0.13 -1.71
C ASP A 23 9.28 -0.96 -2.63
N GLY A 24 9.97 -1.95 -2.05
CA GLY A 24 10.55 -3.10 -2.75
C GLY A 24 12.05 -2.98 -3.05
N SER A 25 12.70 -1.88 -2.66
CA SER A 25 14.12 -1.62 -2.90
C SER A 25 15.07 -2.36 -1.95
N ALA A 26 14.59 -2.86 -0.81
CA ALA A 26 15.39 -3.68 0.10
C ALA A 26 15.65 -5.08 -0.49
N THR A 27 16.92 -5.51 -0.48
CA THR A 27 17.34 -6.83 -0.96
C THR A 27 18.18 -7.58 0.07
N GLY A 28 18.36 -8.89 -0.17
CA GLY A 28 19.25 -9.76 0.60
C GLY A 28 19.00 -9.75 2.11
N ILE A 29 20.11 -9.72 2.87
CA ILE A 29 20.10 -9.82 4.33
C ILE A 29 19.34 -8.67 5.00
N LYS A 30 19.36 -7.47 4.42
CA LYS A 30 18.66 -6.31 4.96
C LYS A 30 17.14 -6.53 4.95
N LYS A 31 16.60 -7.03 3.83
CA LYS A 31 15.17 -7.37 3.72
C LYS A 31 14.80 -8.47 4.72
N PHE A 32 15.61 -9.52 4.80
CA PHE A 32 15.39 -10.62 5.74
C PHE A 32 15.36 -10.12 7.19
N TYR A 33 16.38 -9.38 7.61
CA TYR A 33 16.48 -8.80 8.95
C TYR A 33 15.25 -7.96 9.30
N ALA A 34 14.83 -7.08 8.39
CA ALA A 34 13.70 -6.19 8.62
C ALA A 34 12.37 -6.93 8.75
N ILE A 35 12.13 -7.95 7.92
CA ILE A 35 10.92 -8.79 8.01
C ILE A 35 10.94 -9.61 9.30
N ALA A 36 12.07 -10.23 9.64
CA ALA A 36 12.21 -11.00 10.87
C ALA A 36 11.96 -10.11 12.11
N HIS A 37 12.54 -8.91 12.15
CA HIS A 37 12.29 -7.95 13.21
C HIS A 37 10.82 -7.52 13.26
N ALA A 38 10.20 -7.17 12.13
CA ALA A 38 8.81 -6.74 12.07
C ALA A 38 7.82 -7.84 12.52
N SER A 39 8.16 -9.11 12.32
CA SER A 39 7.35 -10.25 12.80
C SER A 39 7.34 -10.38 14.32
N GLN A 40 8.39 -9.91 14.99
CA GLN A 40 8.55 -10.01 16.45
C GLN A 40 8.26 -8.68 17.17
N CYS A 41 8.36 -7.55 16.47
CA CYS A 41 8.10 -6.23 17.00
C CYS A 41 6.78 -5.66 16.46
N HIS A 42 5.74 -5.67 17.30
CA HIS A 42 4.40 -5.18 16.93
C HIS A 42 4.41 -3.75 16.33
N ARG A 43 5.22 -2.84 16.89
CA ARG A 43 5.33 -1.46 16.39
C ARG A 43 5.85 -1.40 14.95
N CYS A 44 6.96 -2.09 14.68
CA CYS A 44 7.57 -2.14 13.35
C CYS A 44 6.70 -2.90 12.35
N GLY A 45 6.02 -3.97 12.80
CA GLY A 45 5.04 -4.70 11.99
C GLY A 45 3.86 -3.83 11.57
N ASN A 46 3.26 -3.10 12.50
CA ASN A 46 2.16 -2.17 12.21
C ASN A 46 2.61 -1.04 11.28
N PHE A 47 3.77 -0.44 11.55
CA PHE A 47 4.34 0.60 10.69
C PHE A 47 4.53 0.11 9.25
N LEU A 48 5.13 -1.07 9.08
CA LEU A 48 5.34 -1.66 7.76
C LEU A 48 4.03 -1.95 7.02
N ASN A 49 3.03 -2.48 7.71
CA ASN A 49 1.73 -2.77 7.11
C ASN A 49 1.01 -1.49 6.65
N ARG A 50 0.99 -0.46 7.50
CA ARG A 50 0.43 0.85 7.14
C ARG A 50 1.14 1.42 5.91
N LEU A 51 2.47 1.36 5.88
CA LEU A 51 3.24 1.89 4.76
C LEU A 51 2.95 1.14 3.45
N LYS A 52 2.82 -0.20 3.49
CA LYS A 52 2.43 -1.00 2.32
C LYS A 52 1.05 -0.61 1.78
N VAL A 53 0.06 -0.46 2.66
CA VAL A 53 -1.29 -0.04 2.28
C VAL A 53 -1.27 1.35 1.66
N THR A 54 -0.56 2.31 2.27
CA THR A 54 -0.41 3.66 1.71
C THR A 54 0.20 3.64 0.31
N LEU A 55 1.28 2.87 0.10
CA LEU A 55 1.92 2.74 -1.21
C LEU A 55 1.02 2.06 -2.24
N GLU A 56 0.21 1.08 -1.84
CA GLU A 56 -0.78 0.46 -2.71
C GLU A 56 -1.85 1.45 -3.17
N VAL A 57 -2.39 2.25 -2.25
CA VAL A 57 -3.36 3.32 -2.57
C VAL A 57 -2.75 4.35 -3.53
N LEU A 58 -1.50 4.77 -3.31
CA LEU A 58 -0.81 5.72 -4.19
C LEU A 58 -0.53 5.14 -5.58
N ARG A 59 -0.20 3.85 -5.67
CA ARG A 59 -0.01 3.17 -6.96
C ARG A 59 -1.33 3.04 -7.71
N GLU A 60 -2.41 2.74 -7.01
CA GLU A 60 -3.74 2.64 -7.59
C GLU A 60 -4.28 3.99 -8.06
N SER A 61 -4.11 5.05 -7.27
CA SER A 61 -4.52 6.41 -7.69
C SER A 61 -3.77 6.85 -8.94
N LYS A 62 -2.46 6.57 -9.02
CA LYS A 62 -1.65 6.84 -10.21
C LYS A 62 -2.15 6.07 -11.44
N ARG A 63 -2.42 4.76 -11.31
CA ARG A 63 -2.98 3.95 -12.41
C ARG A 63 -4.30 4.49 -12.94
N ARG A 64 -5.16 5.03 -12.06
CA ARG A 64 -6.43 5.64 -12.46
C ARG A 64 -6.26 6.98 -13.17
N GLN A 65 -5.26 7.78 -12.76
CA GLN A 65 -4.93 9.04 -13.45
C GLN A 65 -4.31 8.80 -14.82
N ASP A 66 -3.47 7.78 -14.95
CA ASP A 66 -2.80 7.41 -16.21
C ASP A 66 -3.72 6.65 -17.19
N ALA A 67 -4.94 6.29 -16.77
CA ALA A 67 -5.93 5.67 -17.65
C ALA A 67 -6.39 6.70 -18.69
N ALA A 68 -6.14 6.40 -19.98
CA ALA A 68 -6.43 7.32 -21.06
C ALA A 68 -7.90 7.82 -21.03
N PRO A 69 -8.17 9.08 -21.39
CA PRO A 69 -9.52 9.63 -21.43
C PRO A 69 -10.48 8.82 -22.31
N GLU A 70 -9.96 8.23 -23.40
CA GLU A 70 -10.73 7.38 -24.31
C GLU A 70 -11.25 6.11 -23.63
N ASP A 71 -10.44 5.51 -22.76
CA ASP A 71 -10.78 4.33 -21.97
C ASP A 71 -11.88 4.64 -20.94
N ALA A 72 -11.85 5.84 -20.35
CA ALA A 72 -12.88 6.29 -19.43
C ALA A 72 -14.22 6.54 -20.16
N MET A 73 -14.18 7.18 -21.33
CA MET A 73 -15.37 7.42 -22.16
C MET A 73 -15.95 6.11 -22.72
N ALA A 74 -15.12 5.14 -23.10
CA ALA A 74 -15.57 3.82 -23.55
C ALA A 74 -16.27 3.04 -22.41
N ARG A 75 -15.70 3.07 -21.20
CA ARG A 75 -16.36 2.48 -20.01
C ARG A 75 -17.70 3.15 -19.69
N LEU A 76 -17.77 4.48 -19.81
CA LEU A 76 -19.00 5.24 -19.56
C LEU A 76 -20.09 4.87 -20.58
N ARG A 77 -19.75 4.82 -21.87
CA ARG A 77 -20.68 4.42 -22.95
C ARG A 77 -21.21 3.00 -22.74
N ASN A 78 -20.33 2.04 -22.40
CA ASN A 78 -20.74 0.66 -22.11
C ASN A 78 -21.68 0.57 -20.90
N LYS A 79 -21.42 1.34 -19.84
CA LYS A 79 -22.28 1.37 -18.65
C LYS A 79 -23.68 1.92 -18.96
N ILE A 80 -23.75 3.00 -19.76
CA ILE A 80 -25.02 3.60 -20.21
C ILE A 80 -25.81 2.58 -21.04
N SER A 81 -25.17 1.95 -22.03
CA SER A 81 -25.82 0.93 -22.87
C SER A 81 -26.37 -0.25 -22.06
N GLN A 82 -25.66 -0.72 -21.03
CA GLN A 82 -26.14 -1.77 -20.12
C GLN A 82 -27.34 -1.36 -19.27
N LEU A 83 -27.45 -0.08 -18.90
CA LEU A 83 -28.61 0.41 -18.14
C LEU A 83 -29.84 0.57 -19.03
N GLU A 84 -29.64 1.06 -20.25
CA GLU A 84 -30.69 1.20 -21.26
C GLU A 84 -31.23 -0.15 -21.75
N SER A 85 -30.41 -1.20 -21.78
CA SER A 85 -30.83 -2.55 -22.20
C SER A 85 -31.47 -3.39 -21.09
N ASN A 86 -31.47 -2.91 -19.84
CA ASN A 86 -32.14 -3.54 -18.69
C ASN A 86 -33.41 -2.78 -18.25
N SER A 87 -33.82 -1.73 -18.99
CA SER A 87 -35.07 -0.99 -18.82
C SER A 87 -36.08 -1.36 -19.90
#